data_AF-A0A820XXH2-F1
#
_entry.id   AF-A0A820XXH2-F1
#
_cell.length_a   1.000
_cell.length_b   1.000
_cell.length_c   1.000
_cell.angle_alpha   90.00
_cell.angle_beta   90.00
_cell.angle_gamma   90.00
#
_symmetry.space_group_name_H-M   'P 1'
#
loop_
_entity.id
_entity.type
_entity.pdbx_description
1 polymer ?
#
loop_
_entity_poly.entity_id
_entity_poly.type
_entity_poly.pdbx_seq_one_letter_code
_entity_poly.pdbx_strand_id
1 'polypeptide(L)' 'MTSEEQKGIGSDRIRGSSAVNVDLLECPICHGLLWIPIACQRCETSFCSACINRWLAANPRKCPNR' A
#
# COMPACT_ATOMS: atom_id res chain seq x y z
N MET A 1 -30.30 14.81 -32.72
CA MET A 1 -29.73 13.93 -31.69
C MET A 1 -28.33 13.55 -32.14
N THR A 2 -27.32 14.37 -31.85
CA THR A 2 -25.93 14.04 -32.17
C THR A 2 -25.23 13.76 -30.86
N SER A 3 -24.91 12.49 -30.67
CA SER A 3 -24.35 11.88 -29.48
C SER A 3 -23.05 12.56 -29.06
N GLU A 4 -23.00 13.02 -27.81
CA GLU A 4 -21.78 13.53 -27.18
C GLU A 4 -20.86 12.33 -26.89
N GLU A 5 -19.84 12.16 -27.72
CA GLU A 5 -18.79 11.18 -27.51
C GLU A 5 -17.94 11.62 -26.32
N GLN A 6 -18.19 11.03 -25.16
CA GLN A 6 -17.46 11.30 -23.92
C GLN A 6 -16.03 10.75 -24.05
N LYS A 7 -15.14 11.51 -24.72
CA LYS A 7 -13.72 11.17 -24.85
C LYS A 7 -13.08 11.17 -23.47
N GLY A 8 -12.71 9.98 -22.99
CA GLY A 8 -11.91 9.82 -21.79
C GLY A 8 -10.56 10.56 -21.88
N ILE A 9 -9.86 10.66 -20.76
CA ILE A 9 -8.52 11.25 -20.72
C ILE A 9 -7.59 10.44 -21.63
N GLY A 10 -6.99 11.11 -22.62
CA GLY A 10 -6.00 10.48 -23.52
C GLY A 10 -4.84 9.87 -22.74
N SER A 11 -4.43 8.65 -23.11
CA SER A 11 -3.38 7.88 -22.44
C SER A 11 -2.01 8.58 -22.47
N ASP A 12 -1.79 9.48 -23.43
CA ASP A 12 -0.63 10.38 -23.52
C ASP A 12 -0.48 11.32 -22.30
N ARG A 13 -1.56 11.49 -21.53
CA ARG A 13 -1.61 12.35 -20.34
C ARG A 13 -1.34 11.58 -19.04
N ILE A 14 -1.18 10.25 -19.11
CA ILE A 14 -0.78 9.43 -17.96
C ILE A 14 0.75 9.49 -17.85
N ARG A 15 1.26 10.51 -17.16
CA ARG A 15 2.68 10.58 -16.82
C ARG A 15 3.00 9.50 -15.79
N GLY A 16 3.87 8.55 -16.15
CA GLY A 16 4.30 7.48 -15.24
C GLY A 16 3.53 6.16 -15.37
N SER A 17 3.30 5.67 -16.60
CA SER A 17 2.92 4.27 -16.84
C SER A 17 4.04 3.26 -16.50
N SER A 18 5.10 3.71 -15.82
CA SER A 18 6.06 2.85 -15.13
C SER A 18 5.28 2.05 -14.10
N ALA A 19 5.27 0.72 -14.26
CA ALA A 19 4.65 -0.24 -13.38
C ALA A 19 4.65 0.23 -11.92
N VAL A 20 3.46 0.46 -11.36
CA VAL A 20 3.29 0.58 -9.91
C VAL A 20 4.00 -0.61 -9.29
N ASN A 21 5.05 -0.35 -8.50
CA ASN A 21 5.81 -1.40 -7.85
C ASN A 21 4.92 -1.99 -6.74
N VAL A 22 4.18 -3.04 -7.08
CA VAL A 22 3.18 -3.68 -6.21
C VAL A 22 3.85 -4.26 -4.96
N ASP A 23 5.12 -4.65 -5.07
CA ASP A 23 5.91 -5.17 -3.95
C ASP A 23 6.07 -4.12 -2.84
N LEU A 24 6.03 -2.82 -3.18
CA LEU A 24 6.06 -1.73 -2.19
C LEU A 24 4.76 -1.61 -1.37
N LEU A 25 3.69 -2.30 -1.78
CA LEU A 25 2.36 -2.25 -1.19
C LEU A 25 1.98 -3.52 -0.44
N GLU A 26 2.86 -4.52 -0.33
CA GLU A 26 2.61 -5.76 0.40
C GLU A 26 2.93 -5.59 1.90
N CYS A 27 2.08 -6.16 2.76
CA CYS A 27 2.31 -6.22 4.20
C CYS A 27 3.22 -7.42 4.55
N PRO A 28 4.39 -7.20 5.17
CA PRO A 28 5.32 -8.30 5.49
C PRO A 28 4.81 -9.30 6.53
N ILE A 29 3.70 -9.02 7.23
CA ILE A 29 3.11 -9.92 8.24
C ILE A 29 2.10 -10.87 7.60
N CYS A 30 1.26 -10.39 6.69
CA CYS A 30 0.18 -11.19 6.10
C CYS A 30 0.40 -11.53 4.63
N HIS A 31 1.45 -11.00 4.01
CA HIS A 31 1.78 -11.18 2.59
C HIS A 31 0.66 -10.78 1.62
N GLY A 32 -0.23 -9.89 2.08
CA GLY A 32 -1.31 -9.30 1.29
C GLY A 32 -1.12 -7.81 1.15
N LEU A 33 -1.93 -7.17 0.29
CA LEU A 33 -1.88 -5.71 0.14
C LEU A 33 -2.16 -4.98 1.46
N LEU A 34 -1.43 -3.90 1.68
CA LEU A 34 -1.56 -3.04 2.86
C LEU A 34 -2.99 -2.49 2.98
N TRP A 35 -3.67 -2.86 4.07
CA TRP A 35 -4.95 -2.28 4.45
C TRP A 35 -4.78 -1.32 5.62
N ILE A 36 -5.06 -0.03 5.37
CA ILE A 36 -4.85 1.07 6.32
C ILE A 36 -3.40 1.02 6.83
N PRO A 37 -2.42 1.38 5.98
CA PRO A 37 -1.00 1.21 6.29
C PRO A 37 -0.58 2.08 7.48
N ILE A 38 0.17 1.48 8.40
CA ILE A 38 0.85 2.16 9.50
C ILE A 38 2.34 1.86 9.40
N ALA A 39 3.15 2.92 9.36
CA ALA A 39 4.60 2.79 9.40
C ALA A 39 5.08 2.51 10.84
N CYS A 40 5.95 1.51 10.99
CA CYS A 40 6.62 1.27 12.27
C CYS A 40 7.61 2.40 12.57
N GLN A 41 7.53 3.04 13.73
CA GLN A 41 8.44 4.14 14.10
C GLN A 41 9.93 3.75 14.20
N ARG A 42 10.27 2.46 14.20
CA ARG A 42 11.65 1.99 14.34
C ARG A 42 12.32 1.62 13.02
N CYS A 43 11.60 0.90 12.15
CA CYS A 43 12.14 0.40 10.89
C CYS A 43 11.48 1.02 9.66
N GLU A 44 10.52 1.93 9.86
CA GLU A 44 9.79 2.67 8.81
C GLU A 44 9.01 1.79 7.81
N THR A 45 9.04 0.48 8.01
CA THR A 45 8.28 -0.50 7.22
C THR A 45 6.79 -0.33 7.50
N SER A 46 5.99 -0.35 6.44
CA SER A 46 4.53 -0.25 6.53
C SER A 46 3.89 -1.62 6.69
N PHE A 47 2.85 -1.67 7.51
CA PHE A 47 2.07 -2.89 7.78
C PHE A 47 0.58 -2.53 7.80
N CYS A 48 -0.29 -3.53 7.61
CA CYS A 48 -1.72 -3.33 7.88
C CYS A 48 -1.92 -2.92 9.35
N SER A 49 -2.81 -1.96 9.60
CA SER A 49 -3.13 -1.51 10.96
C SER A 49 -3.46 -2.67 11.91
N ALA A 50 -4.27 -3.64 11.46
CA ALA A 50 -4.60 -4.82 12.26
C ALA A 50 -3.38 -5.71 12.56
N CYS A 51 -2.49 -5.90 11.57
CA CYS A 51 -1.33 -6.77 11.69
C CYS A 51 -0.30 -6.22 12.69
N ILE A 52 0.08 -4.94 12.56
CA ILE A 52 1.07 -4.33 13.46
C ILE A 52 0.55 -4.23 14.89
N ASN A 53 -0.72 -3.88 15.09
CA ASN A 53 -1.32 -3.78 16.42
C ASN A 53 -1.34 -5.15 17.12
N ARG A 54 -1.72 -6.23 16.41
CA ARG A 54 -1.66 -7.59 16.95
C ARG A 54 -0.22 -8.01 17.29
N TRP A 55 0.75 -7.71 16.42
CA TRP A 55 2.15 -8.05 16.68
C TRP A 55 2.72 -7.32 17.90
N LEU A 56 2.49 -6.01 18.01
CA LEU A 56 2.98 -5.20 19.12
C LEU A 56 2.31 -5.56 20.45
N ALA A 57 1.04 -5.97 20.43
CA ALA A 57 0.38 -6.50 21.62
C ALA A 57 1.06 -7.77 22.15
N ALA A 58 1.47 -8.67 21.25
CA ALA A 58 2.21 -9.89 21.61
C ALA A 58 3.70 -9.63 21.90
N ASN A 59 4.31 -8.61 21.28
CA ASN A 59 5.74 -8.33 21.33
C ASN A 59 6.05 -6.83 21.51
N PRO A 60 5.75 -6.21 22.67
CA PRO A 60 5.74 -4.75 22.83
C PRO A 60 7.08 -4.04 22.58
N ARG A 61 8.20 -4.77 22.65
CA ARG A 61 9.55 -4.21 22.52
C ARG A 61 10.28 -4.67 21.26
N LYS A 62 9.68 -5.54 20.45
CA LYS A 62 10.32 -6.06 19.23
C LYS A 62 9.79 -5.37 17.99
N CYS A 63 10.70 -5.16 17.04
CA CYS A 63 10.33 -4.65 15.72
C CYS A 63 9.69 -5.79 14.90
N PRO A 64 8.57 -5.56 14.19
CA PRO A 64 7.93 -6.57 13.34
C PRO A 64 8.72 -6.93 12.06
N ASN A 65 9.74 -6.16 11.68
CA ASN A 65 10.57 -6.43 10.49
C ASN A 65 11.94 -7.09 10.82
N ARG A 66 12.10 -7.72 11.99
CA ARG A 66 13.38 -8.30 12.45
C ARG A 66 13.21 -9.67 13.10
#